data_AF-A0A4V2S524-F1
#
_entry.id   AF-A0A4V2S524-F1
#
_cell.length_a   1.000
_cell.length_b   1.000
_cell.length_c   1.000
_cell.angle_alpha   90.00
_cell.angle_beta   90.00
_cell.angle_gamma   90.00
#
_symmetry.space_group_name_H-M   'P 1'
#
loop_
_entity.id
_entity.type
_entity.pdbx_description
1 polymer ?
#
loop_
_entity_poly.entity_id
_entity_poly.type
_entity_poly.pdbx_seq_one_letter_code
_entity_poly.pdbx_strand_id
1 'polypeptide(L)'
;MTGEFTRRRLLQAAGATVAAGYLTSQTSAASADTAETKVPRLKTYPIPVGIAQATTFEVKVRTAPGPWQPVSAYSVNLKEINAKTGSGKILKSSMVYFDFAGPVEVMVTYTKGTINTARIRPLAAGIQPAIDGSTLKFTLTDPRKLVIEVNGEIFDCLHLLTRPIEVDAPDPNDPDVIYFGPGVHTTATGEVVVPSGKTVYLAGGAVLKAGVNFKNVADAALTGRGLIYGTKAGGCTIVDSKNIRVDGISMLDLVSGYAITAGQSEQVSITDFGYFSAGQWGDGIDIFSSSEILIDNSFLRCSDDCIALYTHRWDYYGDTRNVTISNSSLWADVAHPINVGTHGNTANPEVLENITISNVDILDHREPQKWYQGCIALNPGDSNLVRNVRIENVRVEDFRWGEFIHLRVAYNKTYNTSAGRGIEGVYVKNLTYTGQHAETAMMLGYDETRGIKDVTFQNLVVNGTVMASTMQKPRWFTVADMVPMHVNEHVTNLRWLDAATAPTDTPPVITTPDTAGLTAGAPVVLTLTATGFPSGFAVQGLPAGLVVDQTTGVVTGTPTAPGTSTATVSVTNAAGTTTKDLILTVQ
;
A
#
# COMPACT_ATOMS: atom_id res chain seq x y z
N MET A 1 8.29 -1.66 -64.86
CA MET A 1 9.60 -1.85 -64.20
C MET A 1 9.77 -0.74 -63.19
N THR A 2 9.49 -1.01 -61.92
CA THR A 2 9.47 -0.02 -60.83
C THR A 2 10.18 -0.64 -59.63
N GLY A 3 11.13 0.13 -59.10
CA GLY A 3 12.14 -0.30 -58.13
C GLY A 3 11.66 -0.44 -56.69
N GLU A 4 12.49 -1.16 -55.93
CA GLU A 4 12.41 -1.39 -54.50
C GLU A 4 13.30 -0.42 -53.72
N PHE A 5 12.73 0.20 -52.68
CA PHE A 5 13.44 0.67 -51.49
C PHE A 5 12.66 0.20 -50.27
N THR A 6 13.23 -0.72 -49.50
CA THR A 6 12.66 -1.27 -48.25
C THR A 6 12.98 -0.37 -47.05
N ARG A 7 11.93 0.08 -46.32
CA ARG A 7 12.01 0.73 -45.00
C ARG A 7 10.91 0.20 -44.07
N ARG A 8 11.35 -0.23 -42.87
CA ARG A 8 10.71 -0.13 -41.54
C ARG A 8 9.17 -0.17 -41.45
N ARG A 9 8.65 -1.23 -40.83
CA ARG A 9 7.65 -1.27 -39.73
C ARG A 9 7.00 -2.66 -39.73
N LEU A 10 7.20 -3.44 -38.67
CA LEU A 10 6.26 -4.46 -38.14
C LEU A 10 7.00 -5.33 -37.12
N LEU A 11 6.78 -5.08 -35.84
CA LEU A 11 6.88 -6.06 -34.74
C LEU A 11 6.06 -5.50 -33.56
N GLN A 12 4.74 -5.53 -33.73
CA GLN A 12 3.74 -5.52 -32.67
C GLN A 12 2.71 -6.55 -33.10
N ALA A 13 2.64 -7.65 -32.33
CA ALA A 13 1.62 -8.71 -32.30
C ALA A 13 2.26 -10.10 -32.23
N ALA A 14 2.57 -10.56 -31.01
CA ALA A 14 2.57 -11.97 -30.64
C ALA A 14 2.27 -12.04 -29.14
N GLY A 15 0.97 -12.11 -28.82
CA GLY A 15 0.45 -12.09 -27.44
C GLY A 15 -1.04 -12.39 -27.44
N ALA A 16 -1.40 -13.50 -28.08
CA ALA A 16 -2.73 -14.10 -28.16
C ALA A 16 -2.44 -15.62 -28.25
N THR A 17 -2.98 -16.55 -27.49
CA THR A 17 -4.19 -16.60 -26.67
C THR A 17 -4.02 -17.85 -25.79
N VAL A 18 -4.14 -17.74 -24.47
CA VAL A 18 -4.57 -18.88 -23.65
C VAL A 18 -5.84 -18.43 -22.96
N ALA A 19 -6.97 -18.78 -23.57
CA ALA A 19 -8.28 -18.68 -22.96
C ALA A 19 -8.37 -19.76 -21.86
N ALA A 20 -7.95 -19.42 -20.64
CA ALA A 20 -8.42 -20.10 -19.45
C ALA A 20 -9.80 -19.50 -19.13
N GLY A 21 -10.85 -20.28 -19.39
CA GLY A 21 -12.21 -19.90 -19.08
C GLY A 21 -12.41 -19.74 -17.58
N TYR A 22 -12.27 -18.51 -17.09
CA TYR A 22 -12.97 -18.06 -15.90
C TYR A 22 -14.42 -17.77 -16.32
N LEU A 23 -15.28 -18.76 -16.17
CA LEU A 23 -16.72 -18.52 -16.05
C LEU A 23 -16.91 -17.68 -14.78
N THR A 24 -17.11 -16.39 -14.96
CA THR A 24 -17.65 -15.51 -13.94
C THR A 24 -19.09 -15.94 -13.67
N SER A 25 -19.30 -16.85 -12.72
CA SER A 25 -20.60 -16.93 -12.06
C SER A 25 -20.73 -15.68 -11.20
N GLN A 26 -21.27 -14.61 -11.80
CA GLN A 26 -21.93 -13.57 -11.04
C GLN A 26 -23.12 -14.20 -10.31
N THR A 27 -22.88 -14.75 -9.13
CA THR A 27 -23.90 -14.76 -8.09
C THR A 27 -23.65 -13.51 -7.26
N SER A 28 -24.16 -12.40 -7.79
CA SER A 28 -24.51 -11.27 -6.93
C SER A 28 -25.42 -11.83 -5.84
N ALA A 29 -24.99 -11.72 -4.59
CA ALA A 29 -25.97 -11.65 -3.51
C ALA A 29 -26.81 -10.42 -3.83
N ALA A 30 -28.04 -10.64 -4.28
CA ALA A 30 -29.00 -9.57 -4.47
C ALA A 30 -29.31 -8.99 -3.09
N SER A 31 -28.55 -7.97 -2.68
CA SER A 31 -29.22 -6.86 -2.01
C SER A 31 -30.12 -6.24 -3.07
N ALA A 32 -31.38 -6.01 -2.72
CA ALA A 32 -32.25 -5.18 -3.51
C ALA A 32 -31.74 -3.74 -3.40
N ASP A 33 -30.62 -3.45 -4.05
CA ASP A 33 -30.16 -2.10 -4.29
C ASP A 33 -31.00 -1.62 -5.47
N THR A 34 -32.06 -0.87 -5.16
CA THR A 34 -32.72 -0.05 -6.16
C THR A 34 -31.61 0.73 -6.86
N ALA A 35 -31.46 0.52 -8.17
CA ALA A 35 -30.54 1.30 -8.99
C ALA A 35 -30.99 2.77 -8.98
N GLU A 36 -30.66 3.49 -7.92
CA GLU A 36 -30.55 4.94 -7.97
C GLU A 36 -29.52 5.21 -9.05
N THR A 37 -29.97 5.89 -10.11
CA THR A 37 -29.07 6.55 -11.03
C THR A 37 -28.05 7.33 -10.19
N LYS A 38 -26.80 6.88 -10.14
CA LYS A 38 -25.71 7.61 -9.46
C LYS A 38 -25.57 8.95 -10.16
N VAL A 39 -26.31 9.96 -9.68
CA VAL A 39 -26.16 11.35 -10.10
C VAL A 39 -24.69 11.68 -9.93
N PRO A 40 -23.95 12.04 -10.99
CA PRO A 40 -22.56 12.37 -10.83
C PRO A 40 -22.40 13.50 -9.82
N ARG A 41 -21.50 13.31 -8.86
CA ARG A 41 -21.26 14.23 -7.76
C ARG A 41 -19.78 14.58 -7.76
N LEU A 42 -19.49 15.84 -7.48
CA LEU A 42 -18.13 16.37 -7.38
C LEU A 42 -18.11 17.35 -6.20
N LYS A 43 -17.18 17.14 -5.27
CA LYS A 43 -17.01 17.95 -4.07
C LYS A 43 -15.55 18.36 -3.93
N THR A 44 -15.30 19.67 -3.93
CA THR A 44 -13.97 20.25 -3.72
C THR A 44 -13.91 20.92 -2.34
N TYR A 45 -12.70 21.06 -1.82
CA TYR A 45 -12.47 21.55 -0.47
C TYR A 45 -11.52 22.76 -0.49
N PRO A 46 -11.94 23.93 -0.02
CA PRO A 46 -11.07 25.09 0.06
C PRO A 46 -9.90 24.86 1.04
N ILE A 47 -8.73 25.38 0.69
CA ILE A 47 -7.57 25.40 1.60
C ILE A 47 -7.77 26.51 2.64
N PRO A 48 -7.71 26.22 3.95
CA PRO A 48 -7.81 27.25 4.98
C PRO A 48 -6.71 28.32 4.88
N VAL A 49 -7.04 29.54 5.31
CA VAL A 49 -6.08 30.64 5.41
C VAL A 49 -4.89 30.25 6.29
N GLY A 50 -3.68 30.58 5.86
CA GLY A 50 -2.45 30.30 6.61
C GLY A 50 -1.85 28.91 6.36
N ILE A 51 -2.44 28.10 5.47
CA ILE A 51 -1.83 26.87 4.97
C ILE A 51 -1.13 27.13 3.64
N ALA A 52 0.07 26.58 3.48
CA ALA A 52 0.92 26.82 2.32
C ALA A 52 0.28 26.25 1.05
N GLN A 53 0.25 27.06 -0.01
CA GLN A 53 -0.30 26.69 -1.32
C GLN A 53 0.82 26.61 -2.36
N ALA A 54 0.64 25.74 -3.35
CA ALA A 54 1.51 25.65 -4.51
C ALA A 54 0.84 26.30 -5.73
N THR A 55 1.64 26.90 -6.61
CA THR A 55 1.16 27.63 -7.80
C THR A 55 1.76 27.10 -9.11
N THR A 56 2.58 26.05 -9.05
CA THR A 56 3.16 25.41 -10.25
C THR A 56 2.06 24.84 -11.16
N PHE A 57 0.97 24.34 -10.57
CA PHE A 57 -0.14 23.73 -11.30
C PHE A 57 -1.47 24.41 -10.91
N GLU A 58 -2.20 24.91 -11.89
CA GLU A 58 -3.60 25.30 -11.72
C GLU A 58 -4.49 24.12 -12.12
N VAL A 59 -5.38 23.68 -11.22
CA VAL A 59 -6.23 22.52 -11.46
C VAL A 59 -7.70 22.95 -11.53
N LYS A 60 -8.41 22.45 -12.53
CA LYS A 60 -9.86 22.57 -12.68
C LYS A 60 -10.48 21.22 -12.91
N VAL A 61 -11.68 21.01 -12.37
CA VAL A 61 -12.43 19.76 -12.48
C VAL A 61 -13.89 20.02 -12.84
N ARG A 62 -14.53 19.08 -13.51
CA ARG A 62 -15.99 19.14 -13.75
C ARG A 62 -16.60 17.76 -13.94
N THR A 63 -17.86 17.65 -13.56
CA THR A 63 -18.77 16.66 -14.15
C THR A 63 -19.29 17.23 -15.47
N ALA A 64 -19.08 16.52 -16.58
CA ALA A 64 -19.56 16.96 -17.89
C ALA A 64 -21.01 16.49 -18.17
N PRO A 65 -21.87 17.32 -18.78
CA PRO A 65 -21.70 18.75 -19.01
C PRO A 65 -21.89 19.55 -17.71
N GLY A 66 -20.97 20.46 -17.40
CA GLY A 66 -21.02 21.28 -16.18
C GLY A 66 -19.90 22.32 -16.16
N PRO A 67 -19.97 23.31 -15.25
CA PRO A 67 -18.94 24.33 -15.14
C PRO A 67 -17.64 23.75 -14.58
N TRP A 68 -16.51 24.29 -15.02
CA TRP A 68 -15.20 24.02 -14.42
C TRP A 68 -15.11 24.64 -13.03
N GLN A 69 -14.72 23.84 -12.05
CA GLN A 69 -14.50 24.25 -10.67
C GLN A 69 -12.98 24.25 -10.39
N PRO A 70 -12.40 25.33 -9.85
CA PRO A 70 -11.00 25.33 -9.45
C PRO A 70 -10.77 24.43 -8.23
N VAL A 71 -9.58 23.81 -8.17
CA VAL A 71 -9.09 23.08 -7.01
C VAL A 71 -7.75 23.66 -6.62
N SER A 72 -7.68 24.29 -5.45
CA SER A 72 -6.43 24.85 -4.91
C SER A 72 -5.46 23.74 -4.54
N ALA A 73 -4.17 23.95 -4.81
CA ALA A 73 -3.11 23.00 -4.48
C ALA A 73 -2.42 23.34 -3.17
N TYR A 74 -2.33 22.36 -2.27
CA TYR A 74 -1.46 22.40 -1.11
C TYR A 74 -0.01 22.32 -1.57
N SER A 75 0.87 23.09 -0.92
CA SER A 75 2.31 22.87 -1.02
C SER A 75 2.71 21.76 -0.06
N VAL A 76 3.44 20.77 -0.56
CA VAL A 76 4.02 19.68 0.26
C VAL A 76 5.54 19.70 0.18
N ASN A 77 6.19 19.28 1.26
CA ASN A 77 7.63 19.10 1.36
C ASN A 77 8.02 17.67 0.97
N LEU A 78 9.11 17.58 0.20
CA LEU A 78 9.74 16.33 -0.22
C LEU A 78 11.22 16.36 0.12
N LYS A 79 11.87 15.19 0.17
CA LYS A 79 13.29 15.10 0.49
C LYS A 79 14.13 14.68 -0.71
N GLU A 80 15.28 15.31 -0.85
CA GLU A 80 16.37 14.79 -1.66
C GLU A 80 17.64 14.73 -0.80
N ILE A 81 18.18 13.52 -0.56
CA ILE A 81 19.44 13.37 0.17
C ILE A 81 20.62 13.42 -0.78
N ASN A 82 21.69 14.08 -0.37
CA ASN A 82 22.99 13.97 -1.00
C ASN A 82 23.71 12.72 -0.47
N ALA A 83 23.83 11.68 -1.31
CA ALA A 83 24.42 10.40 -0.90
C ALA A 83 25.90 10.48 -0.49
N LYS A 84 26.62 11.57 -0.82
CA LYS A 84 28.03 11.75 -0.44
C LYS A 84 28.20 12.39 0.93
N THR A 85 27.30 13.30 1.30
CA THR A 85 27.41 14.11 2.52
C THR A 85 26.37 13.76 3.58
N GLY A 86 25.32 13.02 3.22
CA GLY A 86 24.17 12.76 4.09
C GLY A 86 23.24 13.97 4.29
N SER A 87 23.56 15.13 3.71
CA SER A 87 22.73 16.33 3.84
C SER A 87 21.43 16.19 3.04
N GLY A 88 20.29 16.55 3.65
CA GLY A 88 18.99 16.53 2.98
C GLY A 88 18.52 17.91 2.53
N LYS A 89 18.18 18.05 1.25
CA LYS A 89 17.48 19.22 0.70
C LYS A 89 15.98 18.98 0.79
N ILE A 90 15.24 20.00 1.21
CA ILE A 90 13.77 20.02 1.13
C ILE A 90 13.38 20.64 -0.21
N LEU A 91 12.56 19.92 -0.96
CA LEU A 91 11.96 20.35 -2.21
C LEU A 91 10.45 20.51 -2.04
N LYS A 92 9.82 21.24 -2.95
CA LYS A 92 8.38 21.52 -2.91
C LYS A 92 7.67 20.81 -4.05
N SER A 93 6.44 20.40 -3.78
CA SER A 93 5.52 19.86 -4.78
C SER A 93 4.10 20.37 -4.58
N SER A 94 3.20 19.96 -5.46
CA SER A 94 1.78 20.32 -5.42
C SER A 94 0.93 19.09 -5.10
N MET A 95 -0.04 19.23 -4.20
CA MET A 95 -1.06 18.21 -3.93
C MET A 95 -2.45 18.83 -4.00
N VAL A 96 -3.37 18.18 -4.71
CA VAL A 96 -4.80 18.50 -4.72
C VAL A 96 -5.60 17.27 -4.31
N TYR A 97 -6.75 17.49 -3.68
CA TYR A 97 -7.72 16.43 -3.42
C TYR A 97 -9.15 16.92 -3.64
N PHE A 98 -10.02 15.99 -4.03
CA PHE A 98 -11.46 16.20 -4.18
C PHE A 98 -12.16 14.85 -4.25
N ASP A 99 -13.47 14.87 -4.00
CA ASP A 99 -14.27 13.65 -3.97
C ASP A 99 -15.23 13.64 -5.15
N PHE A 100 -15.46 12.46 -5.72
CA PHE A 100 -16.41 12.33 -6.81
C PHE A 100 -17.05 10.95 -6.94
N ALA A 101 -18.17 10.94 -7.66
CA ALA A 101 -18.85 9.74 -8.13
C ALA A 101 -19.24 9.93 -9.60
N GLY A 102 -18.94 8.94 -10.45
CA GLY A 102 -19.13 9.00 -11.90
C GLY A 102 -17.99 9.76 -12.62
N PRO A 103 -18.06 9.93 -13.95
CA PRO A 103 -16.96 10.54 -14.70
C PRO A 103 -16.69 12.00 -14.34
N VAL A 104 -15.42 12.34 -14.09
CA VAL A 104 -14.93 13.71 -13.88
C VAL A 104 -13.82 14.02 -14.88
N GLU A 105 -13.96 15.14 -15.58
CA GLU A 105 -12.86 15.69 -16.38
C GLU A 105 -11.93 16.51 -15.48
N VAL A 106 -10.62 16.34 -15.70
CA VAL A 106 -9.55 17.05 -15.02
C VAL A 106 -8.78 17.86 -16.05
N MET A 107 -8.56 19.15 -15.75
CA MET A 107 -7.72 20.05 -16.53
C MET A 107 -6.63 20.60 -15.62
N VAL A 108 -5.38 20.49 -16.07
CA VAL A 108 -4.20 20.97 -15.34
C VAL A 108 -3.43 21.92 -16.23
N THR A 109 -3.18 23.14 -15.77
CA THR A 109 -2.30 24.11 -16.42
C THR A 109 -0.97 24.17 -15.69
N TYR A 110 0.14 23.92 -16.39
CA TYR A 110 1.49 24.11 -15.88
C TYR A 110 1.90 25.58 -16.05
N THR A 111 2.08 26.29 -14.94
CA THR A 111 2.26 27.76 -14.96
C THR A 111 3.66 28.20 -15.37
N LYS A 112 4.64 27.29 -15.37
CA LYS A 112 6.03 27.60 -15.74
C LYS A 112 6.31 27.54 -17.25
N GLY A 113 5.36 27.09 -18.07
CA GLY A 113 5.50 27.14 -19.52
C GLY A 113 4.82 25.99 -20.26
N THR A 114 5.41 25.61 -21.39
CA THR A 114 4.86 24.58 -22.29
C THR A 114 5.07 23.18 -21.71
N ILE A 115 4.07 22.33 -21.86
CA ILE A 115 4.17 20.90 -21.57
C ILE A 115 4.61 20.20 -22.85
N ASN A 116 5.85 19.74 -22.88
CA ASN A 116 6.42 18.96 -23.99
C ASN A 116 6.14 17.47 -23.81
N THR A 117 6.19 17.01 -22.55
CA THR A 117 5.88 15.62 -22.17
C THR A 117 5.08 15.61 -20.88
N ALA A 118 4.17 14.65 -20.74
CA ALA A 118 3.50 14.38 -19.50
C ALA A 118 3.27 12.87 -19.33
N ARG A 119 3.33 12.39 -18.10
CA ARG A 119 2.90 11.03 -17.73
C ARG A 119 2.10 11.06 -16.44
N ILE A 120 1.13 10.16 -16.33
CA ILE A 120 0.25 10.01 -15.17
C ILE A 120 0.52 8.64 -14.56
N ARG A 121 0.92 8.61 -13.30
CA ARG A 121 1.38 7.42 -12.58
C ARG A 121 0.40 7.05 -11.45
N PRO A 122 0.21 5.77 -11.11
CA PRO A 122 0.89 4.61 -11.70
C PRO A 122 0.56 4.40 -13.18
N LEU A 123 1.57 4.05 -13.98
CA LEU A 123 1.47 3.86 -15.43
C LEU A 123 0.48 2.75 -15.79
N ALA A 124 0.28 1.79 -14.88
CA ALA A 124 -0.74 0.75 -15.00
C ALA A 124 -2.18 1.28 -15.06
N ALA A 125 -2.42 2.54 -14.63
CA ALA A 125 -3.71 3.19 -14.81
C ALA A 125 -4.04 3.48 -16.29
N GLY A 126 -3.04 3.46 -17.19
CA GLY A 126 -3.25 3.60 -18.63
C GLY A 126 -3.77 4.98 -19.07
N ILE A 127 -3.70 5.99 -18.21
CA ILE A 127 -4.25 7.32 -18.49
C ILE A 127 -3.28 8.10 -19.38
N GLN A 128 -3.73 8.42 -20.60
CA GLN A 128 -3.00 9.27 -21.53
C GLN A 128 -3.64 10.66 -21.56
N PRO A 129 -2.96 11.72 -21.09
CA PRO A 129 -3.52 13.06 -21.13
C PRO A 129 -3.44 13.68 -22.53
N ALA A 130 -4.47 14.43 -22.91
CA ALA A 130 -4.42 15.31 -24.07
C ALA A 130 -3.69 16.61 -23.70
N ILE A 131 -2.59 16.91 -24.37
CA ILE A 131 -1.75 18.09 -24.12
C ILE A 131 -2.07 19.18 -25.16
N ASP A 132 -2.23 20.41 -24.70
CA ASP A 132 -2.43 21.62 -25.50
C ASP A 132 -1.68 22.80 -24.87
N GLY A 133 -0.52 23.13 -25.44
CA GLY A 133 0.36 24.20 -24.92
C GLY A 133 0.83 23.94 -23.49
N SER A 134 0.37 24.77 -22.56
CA SER A 134 0.66 24.64 -21.12
C SER A 134 -0.38 23.80 -20.36
N THR A 135 -1.40 23.27 -21.04
CA THR A 135 -2.51 22.57 -20.41
C THR A 135 -2.49 21.09 -20.77
N LEU A 136 -2.85 20.24 -19.82
CA LEU A 136 -3.20 18.84 -20.06
C LEU A 136 -4.61 18.53 -19.55
N LYS A 137 -5.29 17.59 -20.21
CA LYS A 137 -6.66 17.16 -19.89
C LYS A 137 -6.80 15.65 -19.93
N PHE A 138 -7.58 15.10 -19.00
CA PHE A 138 -7.95 13.68 -18.98
C PHE A 138 -9.26 13.48 -18.20
N THR A 139 -9.79 12.27 -18.22
CA THR A 139 -11.03 11.91 -17.52
C THR A 139 -10.75 10.78 -16.54
N LEU A 140 -11.30 10.89 -15.33
CA LEU A 140 -11.35 9.82 -14.35
C LEU A 140 -12.77 9.28 -14.29
N THR A 141 -12.90 7.96 -14.35
CA THR A 141 -14.20 7.26 -14.17
C THR A 141 -14.43 6.88 -12.71
N ASP A 142 -13.35 6.70 -11.95
CA ASP A 142 -13.34 6.23 -10.57
C ASP A 142 -12.23 6.97 -9.81
N PRO A 143 -12.40 7.20 -8.49
CA PRO A 143 -11.37 7.79 -7.65
C PRO A 143 -10.06 7.00 -7.68
N ARG A 144 -8.95 7.72 -7.84
CA ARG A 144 -7.57 7.21 -7.88
C ARG A 144 -6.60 8.19 -7.21
N LYS A 145 -5.47 7.67 -6.75
CA LYS A 145 -4.33 8.46 -6.27
C LYS A 145 -3.25 8.46 -7.34
N LEU A 146 -2.95 9.63 -7.90
CA LEU A 146 -2.13 9.78 -9.11
C LEU A 146 -0.99 10.78 -8.94
N VAL A 147 0.10 10.56 -9.66
CA VAL A 147 1.19 11.54 -9.84
C VAL A 147 1.24 11.98 -11.29
N ILE A 148 1.16 13.29 -11.53
CA ILE A 148 1.25 13.91 -12.85
C ILE A 148 2.62 14.58 -12.94
N GLU A 149 3.49 13.99 -13.76
CA GLU A 149 4.82 14.51 -14.05
C GLU A 149 4.79 15.22 -15.40
N VAL A 150 5.37 16.42 -15.46
CA VAL A 150 5.49 17.21 -16.69
C VAL A 150 6.96 17.47 -16.99
N ASN A 151 7.35 17.37 -18.26
CA ASN A 151 8.71 17.68 -18.72
C ASN A 151 9.84 16.90 -18.01
N GLY A 152 9.53 15.75 -17.40
CA GLY A 152 10.49 14.94 -16.63
C GLY A 152 10.74 15.42 -15.19
N GLU A 153 9.99 16.42 -14.70
CA GLU A 153 10.09 16.90 -13.32
C GLU A 153 9.41 15.94 -12.34
N ILE A 154 10.19 15.40 -11.40
CA ILE A 154 9.75 14.39 -10.42
C ILE A 154 9.52 14.95 -9.00
N PHE A 155 10.02 16.16 -8.72
CA PHE A 155 9.83 16.83 -7.44
C PHE A 155 8.77 17.92 -7.56
N ASP A 156 8.87 18.80 -8.55
CA ASP A 156 7.86 19.82 -8.85
C ASP A 156 6.75 19.25 -9.75
N CYS A 157 6.12 18.18 -9.29
CA CYS A 157 5.00 17.48 -9.94
C CYS A 157 3.67 17.77 -9.23
N LEU A 158 2.58 17.24 -9.77
CA LEU A 158 1.25 17.34 -9.17
C LEU A 158 0.79 15.97 -8.65
N HIS A 159 0.44 15.91 -7.38
CA HIS A 159 -0.18 14.75 -6.76
C HIS A 159 -1.70 14.99 -6.67
N LEU A 160 -2.46 14.04 -7.20
CA LEU A 160 -3.92 14.10 -7.26
C LEU A 160 -4.48 12.96 -6.41
N LEU A 161 -4.99 13.29 -5.22
CA LEU A 161 -5.58 12.32 -4.30
C LEU A 161 -7.09 12.42 -4.35
N THR A 162 -7.75 11.57 -5.14
CA THR A 162 -9.22 11.61 -5.25
C THR A 162 -9.87 10.47 -4.48
N ARG A 163 -11.08 10.75 -3.98
CA ARG A 163 -11.84 9.81 -3.13
C ARG A 163 -13.28 9.65 -3.59
N PRO A 164 -13.96 8.56 -3.19
CA PRO A 164 -15.41 8.49 -3.32
C PRO A 164 -16.09 9.60 -2.52
N ILE A 165 -17.27 10.04 -2.96
CA ILE A 165 -18.12 10.92 -2.16
C ILE A 165 -18.34 10.29 -0.79
N GLU A 166 -18.00 11.04 0.26
CA GLU A 166 -18.28 10.69 1.64
C GLU A 166 -19.80 10.62 1.87
N VAL A 167 -20.27 9.47 2.34
CA VAL A 167 -21.70 9.18 2.57
C VAL A 167 -22.02 8.92 4.04
N ASP A 168 -20.99 8.78 4.87
CA ASP A 168 -21.01 8.34 6.27
C ASP A 168 -20.40 9.39 7.22
N ALA A 169 -20.39 10.66 6.82
CA ALA A 169 -19.98 11.76 7.70
C ALA A 169 -20.87 11.79 8.98
N PRO A 170 -20.28 11.83 10.19
CA PRO A 170 -21.03 11.80 11.43
C PRO A 170 -21.72 13.15 11.73
N ASP A 171 -22.73 13.12 12.60
CA ASP A 171 -23.35 14.34 13.14
C ASP A 171 -22.32 15.09 14.00
N PRO A 172 -22.03 16.38 13.72
CA PRO A 172 -21.12 17.18 14.54
C PRO A 172 -21.54 17.32 16.01
N ASN A 173 -22.80 17.05 16.34
CA ASN A 173 -23.34 17.12 17.70
C ASN A 173 -23.40 15.75 18.41
N ASP A 174 -22.97 14.69 17.73
CA ASP A 174 -22.87 13.36 18.34
C ASP A 174 -21.89 13.41 19.52
N PRO A 175 -22.30 13.02 20.75
CA PRO A 175 -21.42 13.05 21.92
C PRO A 175 -20.22 12.10 21.81
N ASP A 176 -20.24 11.15 20.88
CA ASP A 176 -19.15 10.22 20.59
C ASP A 176 -18.18 10.72 19.51
N VAL A 177 -18.40 11.95 19.00
CA VAL A 177 -17.58 12.54 17.93
C VAL A 177 -16.81 13.77 18.41
N ILE A 178 -15.49 13.72 18.26
CA ILE A 178 -14.59 14.87 18.39
C ILE A 178 -14.49 15.52 17.01
N TYR A 179 -15.37 16.49 16.76
CA TYR A 179 -15.55 17.09 15.43
C TYR A 179 -14.62 18.29 15.17
N PHE A 180 -13.90 18.26 14.05
CA PHE A 180 -13.16 19.40 13.52
C PHE A 180 -13.69 19.79 12.13
N GLY A 181 -14.40 20.92 12.06
CA GLY A 181 -14.95 21.47 10.81
C GLY A 181 -13.90 22.13 9.92
N PRO A 182 -14.28 22.64 8.73
CA PRO A 182 -13.36 23.37 7.85
C PRO A 182 -12.65 24.53 8.55
N GLY A 183 -11.33 24.65 8.38
CA GLY A 183 -10.51 25.64 9.09
C GLY A 183 -9.23 25.05 9.69
N VAL A 184 -8.41 25.89 10.32
CA VAL A 184 -7.17 25.47 11.01
C VAL A 184 -7.45 25.30 12.50
N HIS A 185 -7.08 24.14 13.04
CA HIS A 185 -7.29 23.76 14.44
C HIS A 185 -5.97 23.43 15.13
N THR A 186 -5.87 23.78 16.40
CA THR A 186 -4.72 23.48 17.28
C THR A 186 -5.24 23.06 18.65
N THR A 187 -4.48 22.25 19.37
CA THR A 187 -4.71 22.00 20.79
C THR A 187 -3.59 22.61 21.63
N ALA A 188 -3.84 22.86 22.92
CA ALA A 188 -2.84 23.44 23.82
C ALA A 188 -1.60 22.55 23.98
N THR A 189 -1.78 21.23 23.88
CA THR A 189 -0.71 20.22 24.03
C THR A 189 -0.06 19.85 22.70
N GLY A 190 -0.67 20.18 21.57
CA GLY A 190 -0.28 19.64 20.26
C GLY A 190 -0.72 18.20 20.03
N GLU A 191 -1.62 17.68 20.87
CA GLU A 191 -2.16 16.33 20.78
C GLU A 191 -3.69 16.30 20.97
N VAL A 192 -4.34 15.29 20.40
CA VAL A 192 -5.72 14.87 20.66
C VAL A 192 -5.65 13.45 21.21
N VAL A 193 -5.96 13.27 22.49
CA VAL A 193 -6.07 11.94 23.12
C VAL A 193 -7.48 11.43 22.92
N VAL A 194 -7.62 10.25 22.31
CA VAL A 194 -8.91 9.70 21.91
C VAL A 194 -9.33 8.58 22.87
N PRO A 195 -10.47 8.71 23.58
CA PRO A 195 -11.03 7.64 24.40
C PRO A 195 -11.61 6.50 23.57
N SER A 196 -11.81 5.32 24.19
CA SER A 196 -12.56 4.21 23.60
C SER A 196 -13.96 4.64 23.16
N GLY A 197 -14.46 4.08 22.06
CA GLY A 197 -15.78 4.38 21.51
C GLY A 197 -15.89 5.72 20.78
N LYS A 198 -14.83 6.54 20.74
CA LYS A 198 -14.87 7.89 20.16
C LYS A 198 -14.33 7.94 18.74
N THR A 199 -14.90 8.82 17.93
CA THR A 199 -14.41 9.15 16.59
C THR A 199 -13.87 10.58 16.56
N VAL A 200 -12.61 10.75 16.20
CA VAL A 200 -12.09 12.03 15.73
C VAL A 200 -12.47 12.18 14.26
N TYR A 201 -13.25 13.22 13.94
CA TYR A 201 -13.68 13.47 12.56
C TYR A 201 -13.10 14.78 12.05
N LEU A 202 -12.32 14.71 10.96
CA LEU A 202 -11.77 15.87 10.25
C LEU A 202 -12.57 16.10 8.98
N ALA A 203 -13.49 17.08 8.99
CA ALA A 203 -14.28 17.42 7.81
C ALA A 203 -13.37 17.86 6.65
N GLY A 204 -13.80 17.66 5.41
CA GLY A 204 -13.05 18.16 4.25
C GLY A 204 -12.82 19.68 4.33
N GLY A 205 -11.57 20.11 4.11
CA GLY A 205 -11.13 21.49 4.36
C GLY A 205 -10.71 21.77 5.81
N ALA A 206 -10.79 20.80 6.73
CA ALA A 206 -10.20 20.91 8.07
C ALA A 206 -8.70 20.63 8.02
N VAL A 207 -7.92 21.38 8.81
CA VAL A 207 -6.49 21.16 9.02
C VAL A 207 -6.20 21.16 10.51
N LEU A 208 -5.86 19.99 11.05
CA LEU A 208 -5.48 19.79 12.45
C LEU A 208 -3.95 19.87 12.59
N LYS A 209 -3.48 20.78 13.44
CA LYS A 209 -2.05 20.90 13.81
C LYS A 209 -1.79 20.26 15.17
N ALA A 210 -2.19 19.00 15.31
CA ALA A 210 -1.99 18.18 16.49
C ALA A 210 -1.91 16.70 16.09
N GLY A 211 -1.11 15.91 16.81
CA GLY A 211 -1.10 14.45 16.65
C GLY A 211 -2.34 13.82 17.28
N VAL A 212 -2.77 12.66 16.78
CA VAL A 212 -3.94 11.92 17.30
C VAL A 212 -3.47 10.63 17.98
N ASN A 213 -3.87 10.42 19.23
CA ASN A 213 -3.33 9.36 20.09
C ASN A 213 -4.42 8.41 20.59
N PHE A 214 -4.31 7.14 20.21
CA PHE A 214 -5.07 6.00 20.71
C PHE A 214 -4.13 5.16 21.59
N LYS A 215 -4.33 5.17 22.90
CA LYS A 215 -3.46 4.44 23.85
C LYS A 215 -4.31 3.70 24.87
N ASN A 216 -4.22 2.38 24.93
CA ASN A 216 -5.06 1.54 25.79
C ASN A 216 -6.57 1.74 25.56
N VAL A 217 -6.98 1.83 24.29
CA VAL A 217 -8.37 2.07 23.92
C VAL A 217 -8.89 1.06 22.90
N ALA A 218 -10.22 0.98 22.80
CA ALA A 218 -10.88 0.12 21.83
C ALA A 218 -12.00 0.84 21.09
N ASP A 219 -12.32 0.35 19.89
CA ASP A 219 -13.50 0.76 19.10
C ASP A 219 -13.51 2.28 18.84
N ALA A 220 -12.39 2.81 18.36
CA ALA A 220 -12.20 4.25 18.16
C ALA A 220 -11.65 4.55 16.76
N ALA A 221 -11.86 5.77 16.27
CA ALA A 221 -11.54 6.10 14.89
C ALA A 221 -11.01 7.51 14.68
N LEU A 222 -10.21 7.67 13.61
CA LEU A 222 -9.80 8.93 13.01
C LEU A 222 -10.28 8.92 11.55
N THR A 223 -11.30 9.70 11.23
CA THR A 223 -11.97 9.64 9.91
C THR A 223 -12.21 11.01 9.30
N GLY A 224 -12.52 11.04 8.01
CA GLY A 224 -13.04 12.22 7.32
C GLY A 224 -12.33 12.49 6.00
N ARG A 225 -12.22 13.77 5.63
CA ARG A 225 -11.56 14.26 4.40
C ARG A 225 -10.57 15.40 4.68
N GLY A 226 -10.33 15.70 5.96
CA GLY A 226 -9.40 16.72 6.41
C GLY A 226 -7.96 16.22 6.51
N LEU A 227 -7.10 17.08 7.06
CA LEU A 227 -5.66 16.88 7.07
C LEU A 227 -5.06 17.02 8.47
N ILE A 228 -4.01 16.27 8.77
CA ILE A 228 -3.08 16.60 9.85
C ILE A 228 -1.85 17.29 9.23
N TYR A 229 -1.38 18.37 9.84
CA TYR A 229 -0.37 19.23 9.23
C TYR A 229 0.69 19.71 10.23
N GLY A 230 1.97 19.50 9.90
CA GLY A 230 3.07 20.19 10.58
C GLY A 230 3.27 19.84 12.05
N THR A 231 2.88 18.64 12.48
CA THR A 231 3.07 18.18 13.86
C THR A 231 4.55 17.92 14.14
N LYS A 232 4.93 17.95 15.42
CA LYS A 232 6.33 17.77 15.86
C LYS A 232 6.72 16.31 16.12
N ALA A 233 5.77 15.45 16.45
CA ALA A 233 6.02 14.09 16.93
C ALA A 233 5.02 13.10 16.33
N GLY A 234 5.10 12.91 15.01
CA GLY A 234 4.22 12.01 14.26
C GLY A 234 2.77 12.50 14.08
N GLY A 235 2.01 11.75 13.28
CA GLY A 235 0.63 12.09 12.91
C GLY A 235 -0.41 11.39 13.78
N CYS A 236 -0.35 10.06 13.84
CA CYS A 236 -1.28 9.21 14.59
C CYS A 236 -0.52 8.10 15.33
N THR A 237 -0.73 7.95 16.63
CA THR A 237 -0.13 6.87 17.43
C THR A 237 -1.23 5.95 17.95
N ILE A 238 -1.07 4.66 17.71
CA ILE A 238 -1.97 3.58 18.14
C ILE A 238 -1.14 2.59 18.95
N VAL A 239 -1.38 2.51 20.26
CA VAL A 239 -0.59 1.66 21.16
C VAL A 239 -1.50 0.90 22.10
N ASP A 240 -1.23 -0.39 22.29
CA ASP A 240 -2.00 -1.27 23.19
C ASP A 240 -3.52 -1.13 22.96
N SER A 241 -3.92 -1.02 21.70
CA SER A 241 -5.29 -0.67 21.31
C SER A 241 -5.89 -1.73 20.40
N LYS A 242 -7.21 -1.81 20.38
CA LYS A 242 -7.94 -2.79 19.59
C LYS A 242 -9.03 -2.14 18.75
N ASN A 243 -9.21 -2.60 17.52
CA ASN A 243 -10.26 -2.10 16.64
C ASN A 243 -10.19 -0.58 16.41
N ILE A 244 -9.10 -0.16 15.77
CA ILE A 244 -8.83 1.25 15.48
C ILE A 244 -8.90 1.48 13.97
N ARG A 245 -9.72 2.45 13.55
CA ARG A 245 -9.89 2.82 12.13
C ARG A 245 -9.28 4.19 11.85
N VAL A 246 -8.39 4.27 10.88
CA VAL A 246 -7.91 5.51 10.27
C VAL A 246 -8.36 5.54 8.81
N ASP A 247 -9.26 6.45 8.44
CA ASP A 247 -9.89 6.44 7.12
C ASP A 247 -10.02 7.82 6.46
N GLY A 248 -9.62 7.93 5.20
CA GLY A 248 -9.85 9.12 4.36
C GLY A 248 -8.99 10.35 4.70
N ILE A 249 -8.08 10.25 5.67
CA ILE A 249 -7.21 11.34 6.11
C ILE A 249 -5.99 11.47 5.21
N SER A 250 -5.43 12.69 5.13
CA SER A 250 -4.05 12.86 4.67
C SER A 250 -3.21 13.65 5.67
N MET A 251 -1.90 13.37 5.68
CA MET A 251 -0.95 13.99 6.60
C MET A 251 0.16 14.64 5.81
N LEU A 252 0.45 15.91 6.12
CA LEU A 252 1.39 16.73 5.35
C LEU A 252 2.43 17.36 6.26
N ASP A 253 3.67 17.37 5.79
CA ASP A 253 4.75 18.20 6.33
C ASP A 253 5.02 17.99 7.83
N LEU A 254 4.87 16.76 8.34
CA LEU A 254 5.27 16.44 9.72
C LEU A 254 6.76 16.73 9.89
N VAL A 255 7.13 17.35 11.01
CA VAL A 255 8.51 17.81 11.26
C VAL A 255 9.43 16.62 11.53
N SER A 256 8.93 15.63 12.27
CA SER A 256 9.61 14.37 12.54
C SER A 256 8.66 13.27 12.98
N GLY A 257 9.11 12.03 12.82
CA GLY A 257 8.41 10.82 13.23
C GLY A 257 7.43 10.31 12.18
N TYR A 258 6.77 9.23 12.54
CA TYR A 258 5.91 8.41 11.69
C TYR A 258 4.58 9.09 11.39
N ALA A 259 4.04 8.88 10.20
CA ALA A 259 2.67 9.29 9.90
C ALA A 259 1.68 8.52 10.80
N ILE A 260 1.79 7.19 10.80
CA ILE A 260 1.00 6.30 11.65
C ILE A 260 1.93 5.28 12.31
N THR A 261 1.84 5.16 13.63
CA THR A 261 2.51 4.10 14.39
C THR A 261 1.45 3.20 15.03
N ALA A 262 1.56 1.89 14.83
CA ALA A 262 0.77 0.89 15.56
C ALA A 262 1.69 -0.05 16.34
N GLY A 263 1.64 -0.01 17.67
CA GLY A 263 2.42 -0.86 18.57
C GLY A 263 1.51 -1.73 19.43
N GLN A 264 1.81 -3.03 19.55
CA GLN A 264 1.05 -3.96 20.41
C GLN A 264 -0.47 -3.87 20.23
N SER A 265 -0.93 -3.70 18.99
CA SER A 265 -2.33 -3.44 18.68
C SER A 265 -2.95 -4.55 17.84
N GLU A 266 -4.27 -4.68 17.92
CA GLU A 266 -5.04 -5.72 17.22
C GLU A 266 -6.17 -5.08 16.40
N GLN A 267 -6.44 -5.57 15.19
CA GLN A 267 -7.53 -5.09 14.34
C GLN A 267 -7.40 -3.59 14.02
N VAL A 268 -6.34 -3.22 13.31
CA VAL A 268 -6.12 -1.84 12.87
C VAL A 268 -6.35 -1.74 11.37
N SER A 269 -7.22 -0.82 10.97
CA SER A 269 -7.46 -0.50 9.55
C SER A 269 -6.99 0.91 9.22
N ILE A 270 -6.20 1.02 8.15
CA ILE A 270 -5.69 2.27 7.60
C ILE A 270 -6.12 2.29 6.13
N THR A 271 -7.15 3.07 5.81
CA THR A 271 -7.78 3.08 4.50
C THR A 271 -7.84 4.48 3.90
N ASP A 272 -7.70 4.56 2.57
CA ASP A 272 -7.81 5.82 1.82
C ASP A 272 -6.85 6.94 2.30
N PHE A 273 -5.67 6.52 2.76
CA PHE A 273 -4.68 7.37 3.40
C PHE A 273 -3.76 8.08 2.38
N GLY A 274 -3.32 9.31 2.69
CA GLY A 274 -2.37 10.06 1.90
C GLY A 274 -1.27 10.67 2.76
N TYR A 275 0.01 10.50 2.40
CA TYR A 275 1.11 11.03 3.20
C TYR A 275 2.28 11.58 2.38
N PHE A 276 2.85 12.67 2.90
CA PHE A 276 4.03 13.35 2.35
C PHE A 276 4.98 13.76 3.47
N SER A 277 6.26 13.48 3.31
CA SER A 277 7.26 13.87 4.30
C SER A 277 8.57 14.36 3.71
N ALA A 278 9.22 15.21 4.50
CA ALA A 278 10.62 15.60 4.33
C ALA A 278 11.35 15.76 5.67
N GLY A 279 10.73 15.30 6.76
CA GLY A 279 11.21 15.43 8.13
C GLY A 279 12.32 14.44 8.46
N GLN A 280 12.74 14.43 9.73
CA GLN A 280 13.59 13.36 10.27
C GLN A 280 12.72 12.17 10.66
N TRP A 281 13.14 10.94 10.32
CA TRP A 281 12.29 9.73 10.47
C TRP A 281 10.94 9.96 9.82
N GLY A 282 10.97 10.37 8.54
CA GLY A 282 9.78 10.77 7.79
C GLY A 282 9.00 9.56 7.28
N ASP A 283 8.95 8.48 8.04
CA ASP A 283 8.33 7.23 7.68
C ASP A 283 6.82 7.39 7.60
N GLY A 284 6.20 6.52 6.81
CA GLY A 284 4.76 6.47 6.63
C GLY A 284 4.07 5.70 7.74
N ILE A 285 3.84 4.42 7.50
CA ILE A 285 3.10 3.52 8.40
C ILE A 285 4.05 2.49 8.99
N ASP A 286 4.19 2.54 10.31
CA ASP A 286 5.06 1.63 11.06
C ASP A 286 4.22 0.74 11.98
N ILE A 287 4.40 -0.57 11.82
CA ILE A 287 3.69 -1.59 12.59
C ILE A 287 4.70 -2.36 13.45
N PHE A 288 4.43 -2.45 14.75
CA PHE A 288 5.26 -3.13 15.74
C PHE A 288 4.42 -4.11 16.55
N SER A 289 4.84 -5.37 16.62
CA SER A 289 4.27 -6.40 17.50
C SER A 289 2.74 -6.45 17.48
N SER A 290 2.13 -6.34 16.29
CA SER A 290 0.69 -6.11 16.13
C SER A 290 0.04 -7.16 15.22
N SER A 291 -1.28 -7.31 15.29
CA SER A 291 -2.00 -8.33 14.52
C SER A 291 -3.32 -7.87 13.91
N GLU A 292 -3.73 -8.53 12.84
CA GLU A 292 -4.92 -8.16 12.04
C GLU A 292 -4.84 -6.73 11.54
N ILE A 293 -3.87 -6.47 10.67
CA ILE A 293 -3.59 -5.13 10.14
C ILE A 293 -4.01 -5.06 8.68
N LEU A 294 -4.83 -4.07 8.35
CA LEU A 294 -5.19 -3.73 6.98
C LEU A 294 -4.69 -2.34 6.62
N ILE A 295 -3.85 -2.26 5.58
CA ILE A 295 -3.44 -1.02 4.93
C ILE A 295 -3.98 -1.08 3.51
N ASP A 296 -4.99 -0.28 3.19
CA ASP A 296 -5.66 -0.33 1.89
C ASP A 296 -5.78 1.04 1.23
N ASN A 297 -5.69 1.05 -0.11
CA ASN A 297 -5.97 2.22 -0.93
C ASN A 297 -5.16 3.46 -0.47
N SER A 298 -3.86 3.33 -0.22
CA SER A 298 -3.03 4.41 0.33
C SER A 298 -2.05 5.00 -0.71
N PHE A 299 -1.70 6.27 -0.55
CA PHE A 299 -0.60 6.90 -1.27
C PHE A 299 0.43 7.46 -0.29
N LEU A 300 1.68 7.02 -0.41
CA LEU A 300 2.74 7.46 0.48
C LEU A 300 3.93 7.93 -0.34
N ARG A 301 4.37 9.17 -0.07
CA ARG A 301 5.63 9.70 -0.57
C ARG A 301 6.52 10.12 0.60
N CYS A 302 7.46 9.28 0.96
CA CYS A 302 8.16 9.37 2.23
C CYS A 302 9.64 9.72 2.08
N SER A 303 10.16 10.48 3.03
CA SER A 303 11.59 10.73 3.21
C SER A 303 12.29 9.71 4.12
N ASP A 304 11.67 8.55 4.28
CA ASP A 304 12.14 7.32 4.94
C ASP A 304 11.17 6.20 4.49
N ASP A 305 11.07 5.09 5.21
CA ASP A 305 10.20 3.96 4.87
C ASP A 305 8.73 4.38 4.62
N CYS A 306 8.11 3.94 3.52
CA CYS A 306 6.69 4.18 3.31
C CYS A 306 5.85 3.27 4.21
N ILE A 307 6.12 1.97 4.21
CA ILE A 307 5.49 1.01 5.11
C ILE A 307 6.57 0.12 5.72
N ALA A 308 6.64 0.08 7.05
CA ALA A 308 7.60 -0.74 7.77
C ALA A 308 6.90 -1.70 8.75
N LEU A 309 7.23 -2.98 8.65
CA LEU A 309 6.74 -4.04 9.50
C LEU A 309 7.87 -4.55 10.40
N TYR A 310 7.72 -4.31 11.69
CA TYR A 310 8.67 -4.63 12.74
C TYR A 310 8.04 -5.56 13.77
N THR A 311 8.84 -6.15 14.66
CA THR A 311 8.34 -6.76 15.89
C THR A 311 8.73 -5.89 17.08
N HIS A 312 9.68 -6.33 17.91
CA HIS A 312 10.13 -5.61 19.09
C HIS A 312 10.95 -4.36 18.75
N ARG A 313 10.51 -3.26 19.34
CA ARG A 313 11.28 -2.02 19.47
C ARG A 313 10.82 -1.33 20.74
N TRP A 314 11.77 -0.80 21.50
CA TRP A 314 11.51 -0.14 22.78
C TRP A 314 10.77 -1.06 23.76
N ASP A 315 9.55 -0.69 24.15
CA ASP A 315 8.66 -1.43 25.03
C ASP A 315 7.54 -2.18 24.28
N TYR A 316 7.61 -2.27 22.95
CA TYR A 316 6.72 -3.13 22.16
C TYR A 316 7.26 -4.56 22.11
N TYR A 317 6.45 -5.55 22.46
CA TYR A 317 6.83 -6.96 22.46
C TYR A 317 5.80 -7.83 21.76
N GLY A 318 6.27 -8.85 21.04
CA GLY A 318 5.45 -9.86 20.41
C GLY A 318 5.63 -9.97 18.90
N ASP A 319 4.94 -10.95 18.33
CA ASP A 319 4.94 -11.17 16.88
C ASP A 319 4.18 -10.08 16.14
N THR A 320 4.51 -9.87 14.87
CA THR A 320 3.66 -9.15 13.92
C THR A 320 3.04 -10.16 12.96
N ARG A 321 1.71 -10.29 12.98
CA ARG A 321 1.02 -11.35 12.21
C ARG A 321 -0.22 -10.84 11.48
N ASN A 322 -0.55 -11.48 10.37
CA ASN A 322 -1.79 -11.23 9.62
C ASN A 322 -1.88 -9.76 9.17
N VAL A 323 -0.94 -9.36 8.31
CA VAL A 323 -0.84 -8.00 7.77
C VAL A 323 -1.17 -8.03 6.28
N THR A 324 -2.12 -7.20 5.85
CA THR A 324 -2.45 -7.02 4.43
C THR A 324 -2.18 -5.58 4.02
N ILE A 325 -1.35 -5.42 2.99
CA ILE A 325 -1.09 -4.17 2.29
C ILE A 325 -1.70 -4.30 0.90
N SER A 326 -2.69 -3.47 0.56
CA SER A 326 -3.37 -3.55 -0.73
C SER A 326 -3.69 -2.22 -1.40
N ASN A 327 -3.87 -2.28 -2.72
CA ASN A 327 -4.40 -1.20 -3.55
C ASN A 327 -3.65 0.14 -3.42
N SER A 328 -2.36 0.10 -3.11
CA SER A 328 -1.59 1.29 -2.68
C SER A 328 -0.52 1.70 -3.68
N SER A 329 -0.13 2.97 -3.66
CA SER A 329 0.95 3.55 -4.47
C SER A 329 2.02 4.16 -3.58
N LEU A 330 3.28 3.73 -3.75
CA LEU A 330 4.38 4.04 -2.84
C LEU A 330 5.53 4.72 -3.58
N TRP A 331 6.07 5.78 -2.99
CA TRP A 331 7.21 6.55 -3.51
C TRP A 331 8.19 6.83 -2.38
N ALA A 332 9.28 6.07 -2.31
CA ALA A 332 10.32 6.32 -1.31
C ALA A 332 11.35 7.32 -1.86
N ASP A 333 11.33 8.55 -1.34
CA ASP A 333 12.37 9.54 -1.61
C ASP A 333 13.71 9.21 -0.90
N VAL A 334 13.63 8.42 0.18
CA VAL A 334 14.73 7.80 0.94
C VAL A 334 14.24 6.44 1.46
N ALA A 335 15.14 5.48 1.69
CA ALA A 335 14.83 4.16 2.25
C ALA A 335 13.82 3.36 1.42
N HIS A 336 12.86 2.66 2.03
CA HIS A 336 12.10 1.61 1.36
C HIS A 336 10.63 2.00 1.07
N PRO A 337 10.06 1.58 -0.06
CA PRO A 337 8.61 1.52 -0.22
C PRO A 337 7.99 0.54 0.77
N ILE A 338 8.54 -0.68 0.91
CA ILE A 338 8.09 -1.66 1.90
C ILE A 338 9.31 -2.32 2.57
N ASN A 339 9.37 -2.26 3.89
CA ASN A 339 10.38 -2.90 4.74
C ASN A 339 9.72 -3.89 5.71
N VAL A 340 10.29 -5.08 5.86
CA VAL A 340 9.80 -6.14 6.75
C VAL A 340 10.96 -6.80 7.49
N GLY A 341 11.04 -6.62 8.80
CA GLY A 341 12.14 -7.14 9.61
C GLY A 341 12.98 -6.00 10.18
N THR A 342 14.30 -6.09 10.18
CA THR A 342 15.20 -5.20 10.92
C THR A 342 15.07 -5.31 12.43
N HIS A 343 13.99 -4.84 13.06
CA HIS A 343 13.87 -4.76 14.53
C HIS A 343 13.15 -5.96 15.14
N GLY A 344 13.74 -6.53 16.19
CA GLY A 344 13.20 -7.67 16.93
C GLY A 344 13.89 -7.91 18.28
N ASN A 345 13.67 -9.09 18.86
CA ASN A 345 14.13 -9.43 20.21
C ASN A 345 15.00 -10.69 20.24
N THR A 346 16.32 -10.52 20.34
CA THR A 346 17.25 -11.67 20.43
C THR A 346 17.00 -12.56 21.65
N ALA A 347 16.60 -11.98 22.79
CA ALA A 347 16.39 -12.73 24.03
C ALA A 347 15.12 -13.60 23.98
N ASN A 348 14.06 -13.07 23.34
CA ASN A 348 12.80 -13.77 23.11
C ASN A 348 12.43 -13.66 21.61
N PRO A 349 13.01 -14.49 20.73
CA PRO A 349 12.88 -14.34 19.29
C PRO A 349 11.46 -14.40 18.75
N GLU A 350 11.08 -13.38 17.96
CA GLU A 350 9.72 -13.18 17.44
C GLU A 350 9.59 -13.60 15.97
N VAL A 351 8.36 -13.55 15.47
CA VAL A 351 8.00 -13.89 14.09
C VAL A 351 7.24 -12.74 13.42
N LEU A 352 7.58 -12.48 12.16
CA LEU A 352 6.74 -11.75 11.21
C LEU A 352 6.07 -12.76 10.28
N GLU A 353 4.75 -12.93 10.35
CA GLU A 353 4.07 -13.98 9.58
C GLU A 353 2.74 -13.61 8.95
N ASN A 354 2.39 -14.31 7.87
CA ASN A 354 1.13 -14.16 7.14
C ASN A 354 0.97 -12.73 6.62
N ILE A 355 1.93 -12.29 5.81
CA ILE A 355 1.96 -10.95 5.22
C ILE A 355 1.51 -11.05 3.77
N THR A 356 0.50 -10.28 3.39
CA THR A 356 0.02 -10.16 2.01
C THR A 356 0.27 -8.76 1.49
N ILE A 357 1.03 -8.64 0.40
CA ILE A 357 1.21 -7.41 -0.37
C ILE A 357 0.52 -7.65 -1.71
N SER A 358 -0.62 -7.00 -1.94
CA SER A 358 -1.49 -7.27 -3.09
C SER A 358 -1.87 -6.02 -3.85
N ASN A 359 -1.72 -6.02 -5.18
CA ASN A 359 -2.12 -4.89 -6.01
C ASN A 359 -1.45 -3.56 -5.61
N VAL A 360 -0.13 -3.55 -5.49
CA VAL A 360 0.67 -2.37 -5.12
C VAL A 360 1.46 -1.84 -6.31
N ASP A 361 1.46 -0.51 -6.47
CA ASP A 361 2.33 0.22 -7.41
C ASP A 361 3.49 0.86 -6.64
N ILE A 362 4.71 0.54 -7.05
CA ILE A 362 5.91 1.19 -6.51
C ILE A 362 6.44 2.13 -7.57
N LEU A 363 6.32 3.44 -7.28
CA LEU A 363 6.61 4.53 -8.19
C LEU A 363 8.06 5.00 -8.07
N ASP A 364 8.68 4.84 -6.90
CA ASP A 364 10.08 5.20 -6.77
C ASP A 364 10.70 4.52 -5.56
N HIS A 365 12.02 4.39 -5.64
CA HIS A 365 12.88 3.84 -4.62
C HIS A 365 14.24 4.53 -4.75
N ARG A 366 14.76 5.00 -3.62
CA ARG A 366 16.04 5.71 -3.59
C ARG A 366 16.80 5.44 -2.30
N GLU A 367 17.48 4.31 -2.27
CA GLU A 367 18.31 3.90 -1.13
C GLU A 367 19.78 3.69 -1.58
N PRO A 368 20.70 4.61 -1.24
CA PRO A 368 22.10 4.49 -1.65
C PRO A 368 22.88 3.40 -0.88
N GLN A 369 22.41 2.98 0.29
CA GLN A 369 23.09 1.99 1.13
C GLN A 369 22.73 0.58 0.66
N LYS A 370 23.66 -0.08 -0.02
CA LYS A 370 23.45 -1.39 -0.65
C LYS A 370 22.79 -2.46 0.24
N TRP A 371 23.15 -2.50 1.53
CA TRP A 371 22.63 -3.48 2.49
C TRP A 371 21.20 -3.22 2.98
N TYR A 372 20.60 -2.12 2.55
CA TYR A 372 19.27 -1.65 2.91
C TYR A 372 18.44 -1.32 1.66
N GLN A 373 18.84 -1.80 0.48
CA GLN A 373 18.04 -1.54 -0.72
C GLN A 373 16.84 -2.47 -0.77
N GLY A 374 15.76 -2.03 -1.42
CA GLY A 374 14.69 -2.90 -1.88
C GLY A 374 13.37 -2.16 -1.96
N CYS A 375 12.70 -2.21 -3.11
CA CYS A 375 11.32 -1.77 -3.23
C CYS A 375 10.42 -2.57 -2.28
N ILE A 376 10.69 -3.87 -2.18
CA ILE A 376 10.17 -4.76 -1.14
C ILE A 376 11.38 -5.43 -0.48
N ALA A 377 11.65 -5.09 0.77
CA ALA A 377 12.75 -5.65 1.56
C ALA A 377 12.22 -6.57 2.65
N LEU A 378 12.68 -7.82 2.66
CA LEU A 378 12.54 -8.76 3.78
C LEU A 378 13.92 -8.92 4.44
N ASN A 379 14.11 -8.35 5.62
CA ASN A 379 15.42 -8.21 6.25
C ASN A 379 15.46 -8.57 7.75
N PRO A 380 15.01 -9.78 8.17
CA PRO A 380 14.97 -10.13 9.58
C PRO A 380 16.33 -9.99 10.27
N GLY A 381 16.38 -9.18 11.32
CA GLY A 381 17.47 -9.08 12.29
C GLY A 381 16.99 -9.50 13.69
N ASP A 382 17.85 -9.43 14.70
CA ASP A 382 17.50 -9.70 16.11
C ASP A 382 16.82 -11.05 16.35
N SER A 383 17.30 -12.10 15.66
CA SER A 383 16.71 -13.44 15.69
C SER A 383 15.25 -13.51 15.22
N ASN A 384 14.71 -12.49 14.55
CA ASN A 384 13.39 -12.61 13.95
C ASN A 384 13.35 -13.67 12.85
N LEU A 385 12.18 -14.31 12.70
CA LEU A 385 11.85 -15.14 11.54
C LEU A 385 10.79 -14.42 10.72
N VAL A 386 11.04 -14.23 9.42
CA VAL A 386 9.98 -13.80 8.48
C VAL A 386 9.45 -15.03 7.77
N ARG A 387 8.13 -15.27 7.78
CA ARG A 387 7.56 -16.42 7.07
C ARG A 387 6.18 -16.18 6.47
N ASN A 388 5.78 -17.00 5.51
CA ASN A 388 4.46 -16.96 4.86
C ASN A 388 4.15 -15.56 4.29
N VAL A 389 5.00 -15.09 3.38
CA VAL A 389 4.84 -13.78 2.71
C VAL A 389 4.32 -14.00 1.30
N ARG A 390 3.18 -13.38 0.96
CA ARG A 390 2.60 -13.39 -0.38
C ARG A 390 2.71 -11.99 -1.00
N ILE A 391 3.38 -11.90 -2.13
CA ILE A 391 3.53 -10.68 -2.93
C ILE A 391 2.82 -10.94 -4.26
N GLU A 392 1.66 -10.32 -4.48
CA GLU A 392 0.81 -10.61 -5.63
C GLU A 392 0.40 -9.34 -6.39
N ASN A 393 0.51 -9.39 -7.72
CA ASN A 393 0.12 -8.28 -8.60
C ASN A 393 0.84 -6.97 -8.23
N VAL A 394 2.16 -6.98 -8.07
CA VAL A 394 2.95 -5.78 -7.77
C VAL A 394 3.61 -5.24 -9.02
N ARG A 395 3.57 -3.92 -9.21
CA ARG A 395 4.17 -3.25 -10.36
C ARG A 395 5.21 -2.26 -9.85
N VAL A 396 6.47 -2.54 -10.15
CA VAL A 396 7.60 -1.67 -9.85
C VAL A 396 7.97 -0.93 -11.13
N GLU A 397 7.74 0.38 -11.12
CA GLU A 397 8.17 1.26 -12.20
C GLU A 397 9.67 1.55 -12.09
N ASP A 398 10.19 2.29 -13.07
CA ASP A 398 11.55 2.79 -12.99
C ASP A 398 11.70 3.75 -11.81
N PHE A 399 12.84 3.68 -11.14
CA PHE A 399 13.12 4.40 -9.90
C PHE A 399 14.53 5.01 -9.94
N ARG A 400 14.89 5.84 -8.95
CA ARG A 400 16.17 6.55 -8.97
C ARG A 400 17.37 5.73 -8.55
N TRP A 401 17.25 4.90 -7.50
CA TRP A 401 18.37 4.15 -6.95
C TRP A 401 17.92 2.98 -6.08
N GLY A 402 18.21 1.74 -6.49
CA GLY A 402 18.17 0.58 -5.59
C GLY A 402 17.70 -0.69 -6.26
N GLU A 403 17.07 -1.58 -5.50
CA GLU A 403 16.67 -2.92 -5.96
C GLU A 403 15.14 -3.01 -6.05
N PHE A 404 14.60 -3.79 -6.98
CA PHE A 404 13.14 -3.99 -7.06
C PHE A 404 12.63 -5.03 -6.04
N ILE A 405 13.52 -5.86 -5.48
CA ILE A 405 13.22 -6.81 -4.40
C ILE A 405 14.52 -7.14 -3.66
N HIS A 406 14.45 -7.34 -2.34
CA HIS A 406 15.59 -7.69 -1.50
C HIS A 406 15.17 -8.66 -0.39
N LEU A 407 15.84 -9.80 -0.29
CA LEU A 407 15.62 -10.78 0.77
C LEU A 407 16.96 -11.07 1.43
N ARG A 408 17.11 -10.71 2.70
CA ARG A 408 18.39 -10.90 3.39
C ARG A 408 18.18 -11.23 4.85
N VAL A 409 18.74 -12.35 5.31
CA VAL A 409 18.87 -12.56 6.75
C VAL A 409 19.95 -11.62 7.27
N ALA A 410 19.54 -10.58 8.00
CA ALA A 410 20.37 -9.44 8.30
C ALA A 410 21.03 -9.57 9.68
N TYR A 411 22.31 -9.17 9.75
CA TYR A 411 22.93 -8.74 11.00
C TYR A 411 23.58 -7.38 10.76
N ASN A 412 22.90 -6.34 11.21
CA ASN A 412 23.43 -4.99 11.19
C ASN A 412 23.73 -4.54 12.63
N LYS A 413 25.01 -4.43 12.98
CA LYS A 413 25.44 -4.05 14.35
C LYS A 413 24.94 -2.69 14.83
N THR A 414 24.47 -1.82 13.93
CA THR A 414 23.84 -0.54 14.29
C THR A 414 22.44 -0.72 14.86
N TYR A 415 21.66 -1.66 14.32
CA TYR A 415 20.24 -1.83 14.66
C TYR A 415 19.94 -3.16 15.34
N ASN A 416 20.85 -4.12 15.27
CA ASN A 416 20.66 -5.49 15.71
C ASN A 416 21.73 -5.94 16.71
N THR A 417 21.25 -6.75 17.64
CA THR A 417 22.00 -7.52 18.64
C THR A 417 22.34 -8.93 18.14
N SER A 418 21.59 -9.49 17.18
CA SER A 418 21.91 -10.76 16.52
C SER A 418 21.43 -10.82 15.06
N ALA A 419 21.87 -11.83 14.30
CA ALA A 419 21.33 -12.12 12.98
C ALA A 419 19.88 -12.64 13.07
N GLY A 420 19.06 -12.40 12.05
CA GLY A 420 17.75 -13.06 11.94
C GLY A 420 17.86 -14.59 11.89
N ARG A 421 16.76 -15.28 12.18
CA ARG A 421 16.68 -16.75 12.13
C ARG A 421 16.45 -17.30 10.72
N GLY A 422 15.84 -16.53 9.82
CA GLY A 422 15.59 -16.97 8.46
C GLY A 422 14.47 -16.20 7.76
N ILE A 423 14.29 -16.54 6.48
CA ILE A 423 13.12 -16.16 5.67
C ILE A 423 12.55 -17.45 5.08
N GLU A 424 11.27 -17.75 5.31
CA GLU A 424 10.69 -19.05 4.93
C GLU A 424 9.30 -18.90 4.27
N GLY A 425 9.10 -19.50 3.10
CA GLY A 425 7.79 -19.50 2.44
C GLY A 425 7.41 -18.13 1.89
N VAL A 426 8.12 -17.70 0.84
CA VAL A 426 7.81 -16.46 0.11
C VAL A 426 7.25 -16.81 -1.26
N TYR A 427 6.04 -16.33 -1.54
CA TYR A 427 5.40 -16.52 -2.83
C TYR A 427 5.20 -15.19 -3.53
N VAL A 428 5.91 -15.01 -4.65
CA VAL A 428 5.82 -13.84 -5.50
C VAL A 428 5.08 -14.22 -6.77
N LYS A 429 3.92 -13.63 -7.01
CA LYS A 429 3.08 -13.90 -8.18
C LYS A 429 2.75 -12.62 -8.93
N ASN A 430 2.96 -12.60 -10.24
CA ASN A 430 2.66 -11.42 -11.08
C ASN A 430 3.36 -10.14 -10.59
N LEU A 431 4.65 -10.23 -10.24
CA LEU A 431 5.48 -9.05 -10.00
C LEU A 431 6.09 -8.59 -11.33
N THR A 432 6.01 -7.30 -11.63
CA THR A 432 6.66 -6.70 -12.81
C THR A 432 7.63 -5.62 -12.39
N TYR A 433 8.85 -5.64 -12.95
CA TYR A 433 9.75 -4.48 -12.97
C TYR A 433 9.87 -3.94 -14.40
N THR A 434 9.64 -2.64 -14.57
CA THR A 434 9.81 -1.93 -15.86
C THR A 434 10.66 -0.68 -15.65
N GLY A 435 11.95 -0.77 -15.97
CA GLY A 435 12.89 0.33 -15.76
C GLY A 435 14.33 0.01 -16.19
N GLN A 436 15.22 0.97 -15.99
CA GLN A 436 16.63 0.88 -16.38
C GLN A 436 17.61 1.06 -15.21
N HIS A 437 17.11 1.42 -14.02
CA HIS A 437 17.94 1.80 -12.87
C HIS A 437 18.00 0.76 -11.74
N ALA A 438 17.45 -0.44 -11.95
CA ALA A 438 17.57 -1.50 -10.96
C ALA A 438 19.03 -1.95 -10.79
N GLU A 439 19.51 -1.81 -9.56
CA GLU A 439 20.71 -2.46 -9.08
C GLU A 439 20.51 -3.97 -8.95
N THR A 440 21.61 -4.70 -8.76
CA THR A 440 21.56 -6.15 -8.51
C THR A 440 20.84 -6.44 -7.18
N ALA A 441 19.63 -6.97 -7.25
CA ALA A 441 18.85 -7.51 -6.14
C ALA A 441 19.64 -8.54 -5.33
N MET A 442 19.36 -8.65 -4.04
CA MET A 442 20.04 -9.59 -3.15
C MET A 442 19.09 -10.61 -2.53
N MET A 443 19.44 -11.90 -2.63
CA MET A 443 18.81 -12.99 -1.89
C MET A 443 19.87 -13.75 -1.09
N LEU A 444 20.04 -13.36 0.17
CA LEU A 444 21.19 -13.77 0.99
C LEU A 444 20.73 -14.40 2.31
N GLY A 445 20.89 -15.72 2.44
CA GLY A 445 20.90 -16.37 3.75
C GLY A 445 22.18 -16.03 4.50
N TYR A 446 22.16 -16.14 5.82
CA TYR A 446 23.29 -15.73 6.67
C TYR A 446 24.30 -16.87 6.86
N ASP A 447 23.83 -18.08 7.14
CA ASP A 447 24.62 -19.30 7.29
C ASP A 447 23.75 -20.54 7.03
N GLU A 448 24.31 -21.75 7.19
CA GLU A 448 23.61 -23.04 6.98
C GLU A 448 22.36 -23.25 7.87
N THR A 449 22.29 -22.56 9.02
CA THR A 449 21.17 -22.63 9.97
C THR A 449 20.19 -21.47 9.82
N ARG A 450 20.63 -20.36 9.23
CA ARG A 450 19.91 -19.08 9.07
C ARG A 450 19.71 -18.75 7.59
N GLY A 451 19.05 -19.67 6.89
CA GLY A 451 18.87 -19.61 5.45
C GLY A 451 17.63 -18.86 4.99
N ILE A 452 17.50 -18.78 3.67
CA ILE A 452 16.26 -18.43 2.98
C ILE A 452 15.72 -19.72 2.35
N LYS A 453 14.46 -20.06 2.64
CA LYS A 453 13.85 -21.34 2.21
C LYS A 453 12.52 -21.11 1.54
N ASP A 454 12.23 -21.94 0.55
CA ASP A 454 10.91 -22.04 -0.09
C ASP A 454 10.43 -20.71 -0.67
N VAL A 455 11.25 -20.14 -1.56
CA VAL A 455 10.88 -18.95 -2.35
C VAL A 455 10.39 -19.38 -3.72
N THR A 456 9.18 -18.98 -4.09
CA THR A 456 8.60 -19.26 -5.41
C THR A 456 8.25 -17.96 -6.10
N PHE A 457 8.88 -17.70 -7.24
CA PHE A 457 8.44 -16.70 -8.20
C PHE A 457 7.56 -17.38 -9.25
N GLN A 458 6.36 -16.86 -9.46
CA GLN A 458 5.48 -17.23 -10.55
C GLN A 458 5.14 -15.99 -11.38
N ASN A 459 5.43 -16.04 -12.67
CA ASN A 459 5.18 -14.94 -13.58
C ASN A 459 5.85 -13.62 -13.13
N LEU A 460 7.12 -13.69 -12.71
CA LEU A 460 7.97 -12.51 -12.58
C LEU A 460 8.30 -11.99 -13.98
N VAL A 461 8.07 -10.70 -14.22
CA VAL A 461 8.40 -10.03 -15.49
C VAL A 461 9.41 -8.94 -15.25
N VAL A 462 10.57 -9.01 -15.90
CA VAL A 462 11.62 -7.98 -15.84
C VAL A 462 11.80 -7.43 -17.26
N ASN A 463 11.45 -6.15 -17.46
CA ASN A 463 11.56 -5.46 -18.74
C ASN A 463 10.97 -6.25 -19.93
N GLY A 464 9.77 -6.78 -19.73
CA GLY A 464 9.03 -7.56 -20.73
C GLY A 464 9.45 -9.03 -20.86
N THR A 465 10.48 -9.48 -20.13
CA THR A 465 10.92 -10.89 -20.14
C THR A 465 10.33 -11.63 -18.93
N VAL A 466 9.61 -12.71 -19.19
CA VAL A 466 9.12 -13.62 -18.14
C VAL A 466 10.28 -14.47 -17.63
N MET A 467 10.49 -14.46 -16.31
CA MET A 467 11.52 -15.24 -15.63
C MET A 467 10.94 -16.58 -15.21
N ALA A 468 11.36 -17.65 -15.88
CA ALA A 468 10.91 -19.01 -15.62
C ALA A 468 12.03 -20.02 -15.89
N SER A 469 12.01 -21.17 -15.23
CA SER A 469 12.99 -22.25 -15.51
C SER A 469 12.90 -22.78 -16.94
N THR A 470 11.74 -22.64 -17.58
CA THR A 470 11.44 -23.07 -18.97
C THR A 470 11.90 -22.07 -20.03
N MET A 471 12.36 -20.87 -19.65
CA MET A 471 12.80 -19.84 -20.61
C MET A 471 14.05 -20.27 -21.39
N GLN A 472 14.18 -19.80 -22.63
CA GLN A 472 15.39 -20.03 -23.43
C GLN A 472 16.57 -19.26 -22.82
N LYS A 473 17.66 -19.98 -22.48
CA LYS A 473 18.93 -19.41 -22.04
C LYS A 473 20.08 -20.41 -22.22
N PRO A 474 21.34 -19.95 -22.28
CA PRO A 474 22.50 -20.84 -22.26
C PRO A 474 22.52 -21.76 -21.03
N ARG A 475 23.00 -23.00 -21.19
CA ARG A 475 22.94 -24.05 -20.15
C ARG A 475 23.73 -23.73 -18.87
N TRP A 476 24.70 -22.82 -18.94
CA TRP A 476 25.52 -22.41 -17.80
C TRP A 476 24.94 -21.21 -17.03
N PHE A 477 23.88 -20.55 -17.54
CA PHE A 477 23.18 -19.50 -16.81
C PHE A 477 22.01 -20.08 -16.00
N THR A 478 21.91 -19.65 -14.76
CA THR A 478 20.74 -19.87 -13.90
C THR A 478 19.62 -18.87 -14.25
N VAL A 479 18.45 -18.96 -13.62
CA VAL A 479 17.41 -17.91 -13.82
C VAL A 479 17.87 -16.60 -13.17
N ALA A 480 18.52 -16.70 -12.01
CA ALA A 480 19.00 -15.55 -11.26
C ALA A 480 19.99 -14.68 -12.05
N ASP A 481 20.80 -15.26 -12.96
CA ASP A 481 21.72 -14.48 -13.81
C ASP A 481 21.01 -13.62 -14.88
N MET A 482 19.75 -13.95 -15.20
CA MET A 482 18.90 -13.20 -16.15
C MET A 482 18.04 -12.15 -15.45
N VAL A 483 18.00 -12.20 -14.11
CA VAL A 483 17.51 -11.15 -13.24
C VAL A 483 18.74 -10.35 -12.81
N PRO A 484 18.69 -9.03 -12.60
CA PRO A 484 19.78 -8.38 -11.88
C PRO A 484 19.70 -8.85 -10.42
N MET A 485 20.15 -10.05 -10.09
CA MET A 485 20.04 -10.65 -8.76
C MET A 485 21.24 -11.53 -8.40
N HIS A 486 21.71 -11.42 -7.17
CA HIS A 486 22.67 -12.34 -6.57
C HIS A 486 21.97 -13.22 -5.52
N VAL A 487 22.16 -14.54 -5.64
CA VAL A 487 21.63 -15.57 -4.75
C VAL A 487 22.81 -16.34 -4.17
N ASN A 488 22.91 -16.45 -2.84
CA ASN A 488 24.01 -17.18 -2.20
C ASN A 488 23.67 -18.65 -1.87
N GLU A 489 24.64 -19.39 -1.34
CA GLU A 489 24.58 -20.83 -1.05
C GLU A 489 23.62 -21.21 0.09
N HIS A 490 23.11 -20.24 0.83
CA HIS A 490 22.18 -20.44 1.95
C HIS A 490 20.70 -20.24 1.55
N VAL A 491 20.44 -20.18 0.23
CA VAL A 491 19.09 -20.15 -0.34
C VAL A 491 18.74 -21.54 -0.88
N THR A 492 17.62 -22.09 -0.41
CA THR A 492 17.17 -23.44 -0.79
C THR A 492 15.73 -23.42 -1.29
N ASN A 493 15.39 -24.39 -2.16
CA ASN A 493 14.06 -24.53 -2.77
C ASN A 493 13.56 -23.27 -3.49
N LEU A 494 14.46 -22.55 -4.15
CA LEU A 494 14.12 -21.42 -5.02
C LEU A 494 13.50 -21.91 -6.33
N ARG A 495 12.28 -21.47 -6.63
CA ARG A 495 11.48 -21.90 -7.80
C ARG A 495 11.13 -20.72 -8.69
N TRP A 496 11.20 -20.95 -10.01
CA TRP A 496 10.89 -19.98 -11.05
C TRP A 496 9.88 -20.57 -12.04
N LEU A 497 8.65 -20.09 -11.98
CA LEU A 497 7.51 -20.63 -12.71
C LEU A 497 6.98 -19.58 -13.69
N ASP A 498 6.54 -20.03 -14.86
CA ASP A 498 5.72 -19.19 -15.74
C ASP A 498 4.27 -19.09 -15.21
N ALA A 499 3.44 -18.29 -15.88
CA ALA A 499 2.05 -18.09 -15.48
C ALA A 499 1.18 -19.37 -15.58
N ALA A 500 1.54 -20.32 -16.43
CA ALA A 500 0.73 -21.52 -16.69
C ALA A 500 1.08 -22.67 -15.72
N THR A 501 2.29 -22.68 -15.18
CA THR A 501 2.77 -23.74 -14.29
C THR A 501 2.17 -23.60 -12.89
N ALA A 502 1.42 -24.61 -12.44
CA ALA A 502 0.86 -24.63 -11.09
C ALA A 502 1.97 -24.63 -10.01
N PRO A 503 1.85 -23.80 -8.95
CA PRO A 503 2.85 -23.75 -7.89
C PRO A 503 2.78 -24.94 -6.92
N THR A 504 1.68 -25.69 -6.92
CA THR A 504 1.47 -26.88 -6.08
C THR A 504 0.47 -27.84 -6.72
N ASP A 505 0.57 -29.11 -6.37
CA ASP A 505 -0.37 -30.19 -6.69
C ASP A 505 -1.19 -30.64 -5.47
N THR A 506 -0.96 -30.03 -4.30
CA THR A 506 -1.73 -30.27 -3.08
C THR A 506 -2.73 -29.14 -2.83
N PRO A 507 -4.00 -29.46 -2.45
CA PRO A 507 -4.97 -28.45 -2.02
C PRO A 507 -4.47 -27.64 -0.82
N PRO A 508 -5.02 -26.42 -0.59
CA PRO A 508 -4.56 -25.57 0.50
C PRO A 508 -4.98 -26.14 1.86
N VAL A 509 -4.22 -25.84 2.91
CA VAL A 509 -4.61 -26.16 4.30
C VAL A 509 -4.98 -24.87 5.02
N ILE A 510 -6.24 -24.77 5.44
CA ILE A 510 -6.75 -23.58 6.14
C ILE A 510 -6.17 -23.54 7.56
N THR A 511 -5.43 -22.47 7.87
CA THR A 511 -4.80 -22.21 9.18
C THR A 511 -5.54 -21.14 9.98
N THR A 512 -6.61 -20.57 9.42
CA THR A 512 -7.52 -19.65 10.12
C THR A 512 -8.01 -20.30 11.42
N PRO A 513 -7.99 -19.60 12.57
CA PRO A 513 -8.57 -20.10 13.82
C PRO A 513 -10.03 -20.54 13.67
N ASP A 514 -10.48 -21.49 14.50
CA ASP A 514 -11.86 -22.03 14.42
C ASP A 514 -12.93 -21.03 14.90
N THR A 515 -12.52 -20.01 15.65
CA THR A 515 -13.40 -19.03 16.28
C THR A 515 -12.83 -17.63 16.16
N ALA A 516 -13.69 -16.63 15.95
CA ALA A 516 -13.33 -15.22 16.10
C ALA A 516 -14.42 -14.44 16.85
N GLY A 517 -13.99 -13.56 17.75
CA GLY A 517 -14.85 -12.63 18.49
C GLY A 517 -14.87 -11.26 17.82
N LEU A 518 -16.05 -10.71 17.59
CA LEU A 518 -16.31 -9.43 16.93
C LEU A 518 -17.21 -8.55 17.80
N THR A 519 -17.23 -7.25 17.57
CA THR A 519 -18.09 -6.28 18.28
C THR A 519 -19.17 -5.75 17.36
N ALA A 520 -20.43 -5.79 17.78
CA ALA A 520 -21.53 -5.21 17.01
C ALA A 520 -21.35 -3.69 16.86
N GLY A 521 -21.59 -3.16 15.66
CA GLY A 521 -21.48 -1.73 15.37
C GLY A 521 -20.04 -1.23 15.20
N ALA A 522 -19.03 -2.08 15.41
CA ALA A 522 -17.64 -1.70 15.27
C ALA A 522 -17.01 -2.29 13.99
N PRO A 523 -16.09 -1.58 13.31
CA PRO A 523 -15.39 -2.13 12.15
C PRO A 523 -14.65 -3.44 12.49
N VAL A 524 -14.47 -4.30 11.49
CA VAL A 524 -13.77 -5.58 11.61
C VAL A 524 -12.65 -5.65 10.59
N VAL A 525 -11.50 -6.18 11.03
CA VAL A 525 -10.45 -6.70 10.16
C VAL A 525 -10.14 -8.11 10.64
N LEU A 526 -10.40 -9.11 9.79
CA LEU A 526 -10.10 -10.51 10.08
C LEU A 526 -9.46 -11.16 8.86
N THR A 527 -8.25 -11.67 9.01
CA THR A 527 -7.49 -12.28 7.92
C THR A 527 -7.70 -13.79 7.90
N LEU A 528 -8.24 -14.31 6.79
CA LEU A 528 -8.27 -15.75 6.55
C LEU A 528 -6.90 -16.22 6.08
N THR A 529 -6.32 -17.18 6.80
CA THR A 529 -4.99 -17.73 6.51
C THR A 529 -5.07 -19.18 6.04
N ALA A 530 -4.18 -19.53 5.12
CA ALA A 530 -3.99 -20.89 4.62
C ALA A 530 -2.60 -21.08 4.00
N THR A 531 -2.10 -22.31 4.02
CA THR A 531 -0.88 -22.71 3.28
C THR A 531 -1.21 -23.18 1.87
N GLY A 532 -0.19 -23.51 1.08
CA GLY A 532 -0.38 -24.11 -0.24
C GLY A 532 -0.74 -23.11 -1.34
N PHE A 533 -0.13 -21.93 -1.35
CA PHE A 533 -0.29 -20.91 -2.40
C PHE A 533 -1.77 -20.55 -2.69
N PRO A 534 -2.53 -20.01 -1.71
CA PRO A 534 -3.92 -19.60 -1.94
C PRO A 534 -4.03 -18.64 -3.13
N SER A 535 -5.00 -18.92 -3.99
CA SER A 535 -5.34 -18.13 -5.19
C SER A 535 -6.72 -17.48 -5.12
N GLY A 536 -7.53 -17.85 -4.13
CA GLY A 536 -8.83 -17.26 -3.90
C GLY A 536 -9.46 -17.71 -2.58
N PHE A 537 -10.30 -16.84 -2.04
CA PHE A 537 -11.02 -17.02 -0.78
C PHE A 537 -12.52 -16.80 -1.01
N ALA A 538 -13.35 -17.57 -0.32
CA ALA A 538 -14.78 -17.34 -0.25
C ALA A 538 -15.29 -17.69 1.15
N VAL A 539 -16.33 -17.00 1.60
CA VAL A 539 -16.99 -17.30 2.87
C VAL A 539 -18.49 -17.25 2.67
N GLN A 540 -19.17 -18.29 3.13
CA GLN A 540 -20.63 -18.35 3.20
C GLN A 540 -21.08 -18.24 4.66
N GLY A 541 -22.21 -17.57 4.93
CA GLY A 541 -22.73 -17.44 6.29
C GLY A 541 -22.04 -16.37 7.15
N LEU A 542 -21.40 -15.37 6.53
CA LEU A 542 -20.91 -14.19 7.27
C LEU A 542 -22.09 -13.43 7.91
N PRO A 543 -21.92 -12.87 9.12
CA PRO A 543 -22.83 -11.89 9.69
C PRO A 543 -23.12 -10.74 8.71
N ALA A 544 -24.34 -10.23 8.75
CA ALA A 544 -24.74 -9.09 7.92
C ALA A 544 -23.83 -7.89 8.19
N GLY A 545 -23.41 -7.23 7.11
CA GLY A 545 -22.48 -6.10 7.16
C GLY A 545 -21.00 -6.47 7.00
N LEU A 546 -20.66 -7.77 6.98
CA LEU A 546 -19.32 -8.25 6.67
C LEU A 546 -19.19 -8.75 5.23
N VAL A 547 -18.02 -8.52 4.64
CA VAL A 547 -17.65 -8.94 3.30
C VAL A 547 -16.24 -9.51 3.31
N VAL A 548 -15.95 -10.45 2.40
CA VAL A 548 -14.59 -10.99 2.19
C VAL A 548 -14.02 -10.48 0.88
N ASP A 549 -12.80 -9.96 0.92
CA ASP A 549 -12.00 -9.77 -0.28
C ASP A 549 -11.55 -11.16 -0.78
N GLN A 550 -12.08 -11.57 -1.93
CA GLN A 550 -11.84 -12.90 -2.48
C GLN A 550 -10.38 -13.12 -2.94
N THR A 551 -9.61 -12.04 -3.11
CA THR A 551 -8.20 -12.11 -3.49
C THR A 551 -7.32 -12.21 -2.25
N THR A 552 -7.51 -11.32 -1.28
CA THR A 552 -6.64 -11.20 -0.09
C THR A 552 -7.06 -12.09 1.07
N GLY A 553 -8.33 -12.50 1.12
CA GLY A 553 -8.89 -13.26 2.24
C GLY A 553 -9.19 -12.40 3.47
N VAL A 554 -9.10 -11.07 3.38
CA VAL A 554 -9.46 -10.18 4.49
C VAL A 554 -10.97 -10.02 4.52
N VAL A 555 -11.57 -10.29 5.68
CA VAL A 555 -12.96 -9.99 6.00
C VAL A 555 -13.01 -8.61 6.65
N THR A 556 -13.82 -7.73 6.07
CA THR A 556 -14.03 -6.36 6.55
C THR A 556 -15.50 -6.01 6.66
N GLY A 557 -15.80 -4.86 7.27
CA GLY A 557 -17.14 -4.32 7.41
C GLY A 557 -17.54 -4.13 8.87
N THR A 558 -18.83 -3.91 9.11
CA THR A 558 -19.36 -3.62 10.45
C THR A 558 -20.57 -4.54 10.70
N PRO A 559 -20.46 -5.55 11.58
CA PRO A 559 -21.58 -6.42 11.87
C PRO A 559 -22.63 -5.66 12.68
N THR A 560 -23.90 -5.77 12.31
CA THR A 560 -24.95 -4.88 12.87
C THR A 560 -25.68 -5.43 14.09
N ALA A 561 -25.59 -6.74 14.36
CA ALA A 561 -26.35 -7.38 15.42
C ALA A 561 -25.50 -8.41 16.18
N PRO A 562 -25.58 -8.45 17.52
CA PRO A 562 -24.98 -9.52 18.31
C PRO A 562 -25.54 -10.90 17.94
N GLY A 563 -24.73 -11.93 18.07
CA GLY A 563 -25.12 -13.31 17.81
C GLY A 563 -23.94 -14.21 17.44
N THR A 564 -24.21 -15.52 17.40
CA THR A 564 -23.25 -16.51 16.93
C THR A 564 -23.69 -17.07 15.58
N SER A 565 -22.77 -17.11 14.62
CA SER A 565 -22.99 -17.70 13.30
C SER A 565 -21.83 -18.64 12.94
N THR A 566 -22.15 -19.75 12.28
CA THR A 566 -21.14 -20.61 11.65
C THR A 566 -20.99 -20.18 10.20
N ALA A 567 -19.81 -19.67 9.85
CA ALA A 567 -19.43 -19.34 8.49
C ALA A 567 -18.58 -20.46 7.89
N THR A 568 -18.80 -20.81 6.63
CA THR A 568 -17.98 -21.81 5.93
C THR A 568 -16.94 -21.08 5.08
N VAL A 569 -15.67 -21.19 5.48
CA VAL A 569 -14.51 -20.67 4.76
C VAL A 569 -14.10 -21.66 3.68
N SER A 570 -13.90 -21.16 2.45
CA SER A 570 -13.37 -21.91 1.32
C SER A 570 -12.09 -21.25 0.82
N VAL A 571 -11.02 -22.02 0.68
CA VAL A 571 -9.75 -21.53 0.13
C VAL A 571 -9.39 -22.39 -1.07
N THR A 572 -9.04 -21.73 -2.18
CA THR A 572 -8.76 -22.38 -3.47
C THR A 572 -7.34 -22.12 -3.93
N ASN A 573 -6.67 -23.14 -4.45
CA ASN A 573 -5.43 -23.03 -5.21
C ASN A 573 -5.55 -23.81 -6.53
N ALA A 574 -4.45 -23.94 -7.27
CA ALA A 574 -4.42 -24.66 -8.55
C ALA A 574 -4.74 -26.17 -8.44
N ALA A 575 -4.60 -26.77 -7.26
CA ALA A 575 -4.84 -28.19 -7.01
C ALA A 575 -6.27 -28.50 -6.52
N GLY A 576 -6.98 -27.50 -6.00
CA GLY A 576 -8.37 -27.65 -5.57
C GLY A 576 -8.80 -26.65 -4.49
N THR A 577 -9.95 -26.94 -3.89
CA THR A 577 -10.56 -26.12 -2.84
C THR A 577 -10.68 -26.93 -1.55
N THR A 578 -10.30 -26.32 -0.43
CA THR A 578 -10.52 -26.85 0.92
C THR A 578 -11.54 -25.99 1.64
N THR A 579 -12.37 -26.59 2.50
CA THR A 579 -13.37 -25.89 3.30
C THR A 579 -13.18 -26.14 4.79
N LYS A 580 -13.52 -25.14 5.62
CA LYS A 580 -13.48 -25.23 7.08
C LYS A 580 -14.55 -24.33 7.69
N ASP A 581 -15.17 -24.77 8.78
CA ASP A 581 -16.10 -23.93 9.53
C ASP A 581 -15.34 -22.94 10.44
N LEU A 582 -15.86 -21.72 10.52
CA LEU A 582 -15.42 -20.62 11.36
C LEU A 582 -16.61 -20.11 12.18
N ILE A 583 -16.52 -20.19 13.50
CA ILE A 583 -17.56 -19.71 14.40
C ILE A 583 -17.28 -18.24 14.70
N LEU A 584 -18.18 -17.36 14.24
CA LEU A 584 -18.13 -15.93 14.50
C LEU A 584 -19.09 -15.60 15.65
N THR A 585 -18.57 -14.97 16.70
CA THR A 585 -19.38 -14.47 17.82
C THR A 585 -19.31 -12.96 17.83
N VAL A 586 -20.42 -12.31 17.49
CA VAL A 586 -20.60 -10.85 17.57
C VAL A 586 -21.21 -10.54 18.94
N GLN A 587 -20.53 -9.70 19.73
CA GLN A 587 -20.98 -9.27 21.06
C GLN A 587 -21.64 -7.90 21.04
#